data_AF-A0A1E7FYA1-F1
#
_entry.id   AF-A0A1E7FYA1-F1
#
_cell.length_a   1.000
_cell.length_b   1.000
_cell.length_c   1.000
_cell.angle_alpha   90.00
_cell.angle_beta   90.00
_cell.angle_gamma   90.00
#
_symmetry.space_group_name_H-M   'P 1'
#
loop_
_entity.id
_entity.type
_entity.pdbx_description
1 polymer ?
#
loop_
_entity_poly.entity_id
_entity_poly.type
_entity_poly.pdbx_seq_one_letter_code
_entity_poly.pdbx_strand_id
1 'polypeptide(L)'
;MGRKQSLRQEKRNIKNKAAAAEVTAATAVATTSSTKDAIVEMSTERVLAQEDQLPESDVYGHAININISYGEQYELFKRGITEDECVHSMQAMGEIFLGQWELTMNSFDGINRELTMDTTDKKRIHLALPWYLEGAIRGSVLCTRALMAEFYLRNAAALHGYWGEIYKKYYSERGFALVEHKDLKDLVERKCVICSKTDTETLTLKQCKGCSAYCYCGELCQTIHWKERKHRNECKQVHILNKYHKPYFNEIRDAVIRGDKEIPSLEKLRYKLGLTRPQEEYIEFFERTHNGKKINSDDYLVGREDGTLWVGSVPNSPIGRNDTIVVLPTLYVSRK
;
A
#
# COMPACT_ATOMS: atom_id res chain seq x y z
N MET A 1 -46.20 -8.05 -27.28
CA MET A 1 -44.85 -8.62 -27.45
C MET A 1 -44.09 -7.91 -28.59
N GLY A 2 -43.53 -6.70 -28.40
CA GLY A 2 -43.02 -5.95 -29.57
C GLY A 2 -41.98 -4.84 -29.36
N ARG A 3 -41.26 -4.79 -28.22
CA ARG A 3 -40.23 -3.74 -27.99
C ARG A 3 -38.78 -4.22 -27.90
N LYS A 4 -38.53 -5.52 -27.73
CA LYS A 4 -37.16 -6.06 -27.57
C LYS A 4 -36.49 -6.49 -28.88
N GLN A 5 -37.22 -6.55 -30.00
CA GLN A 5 -36.68 -7.00 -31.28
C GLN A 5 -36.04 -5.87 -32.11
N SER A 6 -36.53 -4.63 -31.98
CA SER A 6 -36.01 -3.48 -32.74
C SER A 6 -34.56 -3.09 -32.35
N LEU A 7 -34.20 -3.16 -31.07
CA LEU A 7 -32.85 -2.83 -30.60
C LEU A 7 -31.76 -3.83 -31.08
N ARG A 8 -32.13 -5.05 -31.47
CA ARG A 8 -31.16 -6.04 -31.98
C ARG A 8 -30.81 -5.83 -33.46
N GLN A 9 -31.67 -5.15 -34.23
CA GLN A 9 -31.45 -4.93 -35.65
C GLN A 9 -30.57 -3.69 -35.90
N GLU A 10 -30.70 -2.65 -35.05
CA GLU A 10 -29.89 -1.44 -35.13
C GLU A 10 -28.41 -1.68 -34.80
N LYS A 11 -28.11 -2.58 -33.85
CA LYS A 11 -26.72 -2.98 -33.54
C LYS A 11 -26.01 -3.74 -34.67
N ARG A 12 -26.75 -4.40 -35.57
CA ARG A 12 -26.13 -5.10 -36.72
C ARG A 12 -25.75 -4.13 -37.84
N ASN A 13 -26.50 -3.05 -38.02
CA ASN A 13 -26.22 -2.06 -39.07
C ASN A 13 -24.99 -1.20 -38.78
N ILE A 14 -24.66 -0.95 -37.50
CA ILE A 14 -23.44 -0.22 -37.11
C ILE A 14 -22.18 -1.07 -37.38
N LYS A 15 -22.26 -2.39 -37.15
CA LYS A 15 -21.10 -3.28 -37.32
C LYS A 15 -20.68 -3.47 -38.78
N ASN A 16 -21.64 -3.38 -39.72
CA ASN A 16 -21.37 -3.53 -41.14
C ASN A 16 -20.85 -2.25 -41.81
N LYS A 17 -21.05 -1.08 -41.20
CA LYS A 17 -20.55 0.20 -41.74
C LYS A 17 -19.08 0.46 -41.43
N ALA A 18 -18.50 -0.27 -40.48
CA ALA A 18 -17.09 -0.18 -40.10
C ALA A 18 -16.16 -1.07 -40.95
N ALA A 19 -16.71 -1.97 -41.79
CA ALA A 19 -15.92 -2.93 -42.56
C ALA A 19 -15.62 -2.50 -44.02
N ALA A 20 -16.03 -1.29 -44.43
CA ALA A 20 -15.95 -0.83 -45.83
C ALA A 20 -15.01 0.36 -46.07
N ALA A 21 -14.08 0.62 -45.15
CA ALA A 21 -13.09 1.70 -45.30
C ALA A 21 -11.67 1.14 -45.11
N GLU A 22 -11.17 0.48 -46.15
CA GLU A 22 -9.77 0.15 -46.30
C GLU A 22 -9.36 0.40 -47.76
N VAL A 23 -8.07 0.71 -47.96
CA VAL A 23 -7.34 0.96 -49.22
C VAL A 23 -7.09 2.44 -49.54
N THR A 24 -6.05 3.00 -48.90
CA THR A 24 -4.98 3.73 -49.60
C THR A 24 -3.76 3.83 -48.68
N ALA A 25 -2.77 2.94 -48.89
CA ALA A 25 -1.51 2.97 -48.15
C ALA A 25 -0.45 3.71 -48.97
N ALA A 26 -0.15 4.94 -48.54
CA ALA A 26 1.07 5.65 -48.88
C ALA A 26 2.17 5.27 -47.88
N THR A 27 3.32 4.85 -48.39
CA THR A 27 4.49 4.45 -47.62
C THR A 27 5.16 5.69 -47.01
N ALA A 28 4.66 6.16 -45.87
CA ALA A 28 5.36 7.11 -45.03
C ALA A 28 6.19 6.32 -44.00
N VAL A 29 7.51 6.45 -44.08
CA VAL A 29 8.44 5.99 -43.03
C VAL A 29 8.22 6.90 -41.82
N ALA A 30 7.25 6.53 -40.99
CA ALA A 30 6.97 7.19 -39.73
C ALA A 30 8.04 6.75 -38.73
N THR A 31 8.89 7.69 -38.33
CA THR A 31 9.73 7.56 -37.14
C THR A 31 8.82 7.42 -35.94
N THR A 32 8.55 6.19 -35.52
CA THR A 32 7.85 5.86 -34.27
C THR A 32 8.75 6.19 -33.10
N SER A 33 8.88 7.49 -32.80
CA SER A 33 9.34 7.94 -31.50
C SER A 33 8.37 7.39 -30.45
N SER A 34 8.96 6.74 -29.45
CA SER A 34 8.35 5.82 -28.49
C SER A 34 7.26 6.52 -27.66
N THR A 35 5.99 6.24 -27.98
CA THR A 35 4.82 6.70 -27.19
C THR A 35 4.89 6.24 -25.73
N LYS A 36 5.68 5.20 -25.41
CA LYS A 36 5.81 4.66 -24.05
C LYS A 36 6.58 5.60 -23.12
N ASP A 37 7.64 6.23 -23.60
CA ASP A 37 8.51 7.05 -22.74
C ASP A 37 7.81 8.35 -22.32
N ALA A 38 7.08 8.99 -23.25
CA ALA A 38 6.23 10.14 -22.95
C ALA A 38 5.08 9.81 -21.97
N ILE A 39 4.54 8.58 -22.03
CA ILE A 39 3.54 8.12 -21.06
C ILE A 39 4.16 7.98 -19.67
N VAL A 40 5.39 7.47 -19.56
CA VAL A 40 6.08 7.29 -18.27
C VAL A 40 6.44 8.63 -17.63
N GLU A 41 6.94 9.60 -18.40
CA GLU A 41 7.34 10.92 -17.86
C GLU A 41 6.15 11.70 -17.29
N MET A 42 5.05 11.82 -18.05
CA MET A 42 3.79 12.44 -17.58
C MET A 42 3.21 11.72 -16.36
N SER A 43 3.53 10.43 -16.20
CA SER A 43 3.08 9.63 -15.08
C SER A 43 3.79 9.99 -13.77
N THR A 44 5.10 10.27 -13.86
CA THR A 44 5.94 10.63 -12.71
C THR A 44 5.57 12.02 -12.19
N GLU A 45 5.41 13.02 -13.07
CA GLU A 45 5.03 14.38 -12.67
C GLU A 45 3.72 14.42 -11.89
N ARG A 46 2.74 13.58 -12.26
CA ARG A 46 1.45 13.53 -11.56
C ARG A 46 1.54 12.90 -10.18
N VAL A 47 2.36 11.86 -10.05
CA VAL A 47 2.63 11.24 -8.75
C VAL A 47 3.28 12.27 -7.83
N LEU A 48 4.26 13.02 -8.34
CA LEU A 48 4.90 14.12 -7.61
C LEU A 48 3.88 15.21 -7.25
N ALA A 49 3.06 15.68 -8.18
CA ALA A 49 2.02 16.68 -7.90
C ALA A 49 0.96 16.25 -6.88
N GLN A 50 0.77 14.94 -6.66
CA GLN A 50 -0.08 14.41 -5.59
C GLN A 50 0.62 14.33 -4.24
N GLU A 51 1.94 14.13 -4.25
CA GLU A 51 2.79 14.18 -3.06
C GLU A 51 3.04 15.61 -2.60
N ASP A 52 3.24 16.55 -3.53
CA ASP A 52 3.46 17.97 -3.24
C ASP A 52 2.26 18.65 -2.54
N GLN A 53 1.11 17.96 -2.47
CA GLN A 53 -0.05 18.42 -1.70
C GLN A 53 0.08 18.10 -0.20
N LEU A 54 0.92 17.13 0.17
CA LEU A 54 1.16 16.78 1.56
C LEU A 54 2.09 17.83 2.19
N PRO A 55 1.90 18.18 3.46
CA PRO A 55 2.75 19.16 4.11
C PRO A 55 4.18 18.61 4.25
N GLU A 56 5.12 19.37 3.71
CA GLU A 56 6.54 19.20 3.92
C GLU A 56 6.97 19.98 5.17
N SER A 57 7.74 19.35 6.05
CA SER A 57 8.29 20.05 7.21
C SER A 57 9.67 20.62 6.91
N ASP A 58 10.00 21.78 7.51
CA ASP A 58 11.33 22.37 7.40
C ASP A 58 12.43 21.41 7.88
N VAL A 59 12.09 20.57 8.87
CA VAL A 59 12.98 19.52 9.39
C VAL A 59 13.29 18.47 8.32
N TYR A 60 12.29 18.05 7.53
CA TYR A 60 12.50 17.16 6.38
C TYR A 60 13.38 17.82 5.32
N GLY A 61 13.10 19.08 4.96
CA GLY A 61 13.92 19.84 4.01
C GLY A 61 15.39 19.97 4.45
N HIS A 62 15.65 20.05 5.76
CA HIS A 62 17.00 20.00 6.31
C HIS A 62 17.61 18.59 6.26
N ALA A 63 16.81 17.55 6.53
CA ALA A 63 17.24 16.16 6.56
C ALA A 63 17.68 15.63 5.19
N ILE A 64 17.07 16.11 4.10
CA ILE A 64 17.46 15.74 2.73
C ILE A 64 18.75 16.43 2.27
N ASN A 65 19.36 17.29 3.10
CA ASN A 65 20.64 17.91 2.76
C ASN A 65 21.76 16.85 2.76
N ILE A 66 22.54 16.81 1.67
CA ILE A 66 23.64 15.87 1.49
C ILE A 66 24.86 16.14 2.39
N ASN A 67 24.92 17.31 3.04
CA ASN A 67 26.08 17.74 3.83
C ASN A 67 26.04 17.33 5.31
N ILE A 68 25.03 16.57 5.73
CA ILE A 68 24.92 16.08 7.11
C ILE A 68 25.12 14.55 7.16
N SER A 69 25.54 14.05 8.31
CA SER A 69 25.78 12.62 8.50
C SER A 69 24.47 11.82 8.47
N TYR A 70 24.56 10.54 8.12
CA TYR A 70 23.40 9.64 8.12
C TYR A 70 22.68 9.59 9.48
N GLY A 71 23.44 9.62 10.59
CA GLY A 71 22.87 9.66 11.94
C GLY A 71 22.07 10.94 12.19
N GLU A 72 22.54 12.08 11.71
CA GLU A 72 21.80 13.35 11.77
C GLU A 72 20.56 13.32 10.89
N GLN A 73 20.63 12.78 9.67
CA GLN A 73 19.46 12.61 8.79
C GLN A 73 18.37 11.78 9.48
N TYR A 74 18.75 10.65 10.08
CA TYR A 74 17.84 9.76 10.81
C TYR A 74 17.12 10.49 11.96
N GLU A 75 17.85 11.24 12.80
CA GLU A 75 17.24 11.98 13.89
C GLU A 75 16.35 13.13 13.40
N LEU A 76 16.70 13.79 12.30
CA LEU A 76 15.85 14.82 11.70
C LEU A 76 14.56 14.23 11.13
N PHE A 77 14.61 13.12 10.37
CA PHE A 77 13.39 12.47 9.91
C PHE A 77 12.50 12.02 11.06
N LYS A 78 13.11 11.44 12.11
CA LYS A 78 12.38 11.06 13.32
C LYS A 78 11.69 12.26 13.97
N ARG A 79 12.37 13.41 14.05
CA ARG A 79 11.77 14.67 14.54
C ARG A 79 10.65 15.16 13.65
N GLY A 80 10.83 15.19 12.33
CA GLY A 80 9.79 15.58 11.37
C GLY A 80 8.53 14.71 11.50
N ILE A 81 8.68 13.42 11.84
CA ILE A 81 7.55 12.54 12.13
C ILE A 81 6.88 12.90 13.46
N THR A 82 7.65 13.11 14.53
CA THR A 82 7.08 13.29 15.88
C THR A 82 6.58 14.71 16.16
N GLU A 83 7.20 15.73 15.57
CA GLU A 83 6.92 17.14 15.81
C GLU A 83 5.90 17.69 14.78
N ASP A 84 6.04 17.27 13.52
CA ASP A 84 5.30 17.83 12.37
C ASP A 84 4.35 16.82 11.70
N GLU A 85 4.38 15.55 12.11
CA GLU A 85 3.68 14.45 11.44
C GLU A 85 3.97 14.34 9.94
N CYS A 86 5.19 14.70 9.52
CA CYS A 86 5.58 14.81 8.12
C CYS A 86 5.58 13.45 7.40
N VAL A 87 4.76 13.31 6.36
CA VAL A 87 4.64 12.08 5.57
C VAL A 87 5.91 11.77 4.78
N HIS A 88 6.60 12.79 4.26
CA HIS A 88 7.87 12.60 3.55
C HIS A 88 8.97 12.04 4.46
N SER A 89 9.00 12.46 5.73
CA SER A 89 9.89 11.88 6.72
C SER A 89 9.55 10.41 7.03
N MET A 90 8.26 10.04 7.05
CA MET A 90 7.85 8.62 7.18
C MET A 90 8.34 7.80 5.98
N GLN A 91 8.21 8.32 4.76
CA GLN A 91 8.74 7.66 3.57
C GLN A 91 10.25 7.48 3.67
N ALA A 92 10.99 8.53 4.01
CA ALA A 92 12.45 8.50 4.14
C ALA A 92 12.91 7.50 5.20
N MET A 93 12.21 7.42 6.34
CA MET A 93 12.47 6.38 7.36
C MET A 93 12.26 4.97 6.81
N GLY A 94 11.22 4.76 5.99
CA GLY A 94 11.01 3.51 5.26
C GLY A 94 12.19 3.17 4.34
N GLU A 95 12.67 4.13 3.56
CA GLU A 95 13.80 3.97 2.62
C GLU A 95 15.12 3.68 3.34
N ILE A 96 15.35 4.34 4.48
CA ILE A 96 16.48 4.07 5.39
C ILE A 96 16.46 2.59 5.82
N PHE A 97 15.33 2.08 6.30
CA PHE A 97 15.24 0.68 6.74
C PHE A 97 15.29 -0.34 5.60
N LEU A 98 14.92 0.04 4.37
CA LEU A 98 15.09 -0.77 3.17
C LEU A 98 16.53 -0.74 2.62
N GLY A 99 17.40 0.14 3.13
CA GLY A 99 18.73 0.38 2.56
C GLY A 99 18.66 1.01 1.16
N GLN A 100 17.53 1.65 0.82
CA GLN A 100 17.32 2.31 -0.47
C GLN A 100 17.71 3.79 -0.43
N TRP A 101 17.79 4.39 0.75
CA TRP A 101 18.06 5.82 0.92
C TRP A 101 19.33 6.30 0.18
N GLU A 102 20.42 5.53 0.28
CA GLU A 102 21.68 5.88 -0.40
C GLU A 102 21.54 5.81 -1.93
N LEU A 103 20.71 4.90 -2.45
CA LEU A 103 20.44 4.81 -3.90
C LEU A 103 19.62 6.02 -4.37
N THR A 104 18.63 6.44 -3.57
CA THR A 104 17.84 7.63 -3.85
C THR A 104 18.75 8.87 -3.92
N MET A 105 19.57 9.09 -2.88
CA MET A 105 20.43 10.28 -2.81
C MET A 105 21.52 10.29 -3.89
N ASN A 106 22.18 9.16 -4.16
CA ASN A 106 23.20 9.09 -5.21
C ASN A 106 22.64 9.31 -6.62
N SER A 107 21.36 8.99 -6.86
CA SER A 107 20.70 9.25 -8.13
C SER A 107 20.50 10.75 -8.42
N PHE A 108 20.42 11.58 -7.38
CA PHE A 108 20.31 13.03 -7.52
C PHE A 108 21.64 13.70 -7.84
N ASP A 109 22.75 13.19 -7.30
CA ASP A 109 24.06 13.85 -7.43
C ASP A 109 24.85 13.41 -8.66
N GLY A 110 24.48 12.31 -9.33
CA GLY A 110 25.25 11.76 -10.45
C GLY A 110 26.67 11.31 -10.06
N ILE A 111 26.97 11.23 -8.76
CA ILE A 111 28.26 10.81 -8.22
C ILE A 111 28.22 9.30 -8.00
N ASN A 112 28.97 8.56 -8.80
CA ASN A 112 29.23 7.13 -8.59
C ASN A 112 30.21 6.95 -7.41
N ARG A 113 29.73 7.12 -6.17
CA ARG A 113 30.50 6.69 -4.99
C ARG A 113 30.43 5.17 -4.91
N GLU A 114 31.59 4.53 -4.88
CA GLU A 114 31.72 3.08 -4.70
C GLU A 114 31.18 2.71 -3.30
N LEU A 115 29.96 2.16 -3.29
CA LEU A 115 29.20 1.85 -2.08
C LEU A 115 29.86 0.66 -1.38
N THR A 116 30.67 0.91 -0.35
CA THR A 116 31.31 -0.14 0.45
C THR A 116 30.50 -0.53 1.68
N MET A 117 29.24 -0.07 1.80
CA MET A 117 28.36 -0.56 2.85
C MET A 117 28.09 -2.05 2.58
N ASP A 118 28.43 -2.88 3.56
CA ASP A 118 28.24 -4.31 3.53
C ASP A 118 26.74 -4.61 3.33
N THR A 119 26.34 -4.79 2.07
CA THR A 119 24.97 -5.12 1.64
C THR A 119 24.45 -6.43 2.26
N THR A 120 25.30 -7.16 3.00
CA THR A 120 24.86 -8.28 3.83
C THR A 120 24.06 -7.83 5.06
N ASP A 121 24.03 -6.53 5.41
CA ASP A 121 23.10 -6.02 6.42
C ASP A 121 21.68 -6.00 5.84
N LYS A 122 21.06 -7.19 5.87
CA LYS A 122 19.78 -7.52 5.25
C LYS A 122 18.75 -6.43 5.50
N LYS A 123 18.07 -6.00 4.43
CA LYS A 123 16.91 -5.10 4.43
C LYS A 123 16.05 -5.37 5.67
N ARG A 124 15.81 -4.33 6.47
CA ARG A 124 14.98 -4.43 7.68
C ARG A 124 13.53 -4.16 7.32
N ILE A 125 13.01 -4.95 6.38
CA ILE A 125 11.66 -4.78 5.81
C ILE A 125 10.56 -4.74 6.90
N HIS A 126 10.70 -5.51 7.98
CA HIS A 126 9.74 -5.48 9.09
C HIS A 126 9.74 -4.15 9.87
N LEU A 127 10.85 -3.40 9.85
CA LEU A 127 10.95 -2.05 10.41
C LEU A 127 10.51 -0.97 9.42
N ALA A 128 10.72 -1.19 8.12
CA ALA A 128 10.28 -0.26 7.07
C ALA A 128 8.76 -0.26 6.89
N LEU A 129 8.13 -1.44 6.98
CA LEU A 129 6.71 -1.65 6.74
C LEU A 129 5.79 -0.68 7.51
N PRO A 130 5.90 -0.50 8.84
CA PRO A 130 5.01 0.40 9.57
C PRO A 130 5.08 1.85 9.09
N TRP A 131 6.24 2.32 8.63
CA TRP A 131 6.41 3.68 8.13
C TRP A 131 5.73 3.88 6.78
N TYR A 132 5.92 2.94 5.84
CA TYR A 132 5.19 2.97 4.58
C TYR A 132 3.68 2.79 4.78
N LEU A 133 3.27 1.95 5.73
CA LEU A 133 1.84 1.79 6.04
C LEU A 133 1.23 3.09 6.57
N GLU A 134 1.91 3.75 7.49
CA GLU A 134 1.51 5.05 8.03
C GLU A 134 1.40 6.12 6.94
N GLY A 135 2.44 6.27 6.10
CA GLY A 135 2.43 7.23 5.01
C GLY A 135 1.33 6.95 3.97
N ALA A 136 1.12 5.68 3.61
CA ALA A 136 0.06 5.29 2.67
C ALA A 136 -1.35 5.55 3.24
N ILE A 137 -1.56 5.33 4.54
CA ILE A 137 -2.81 5.66 5.24
C ILE A 137 -3.10 7.17 5.21
N ARG A 138 -2.04 7.98 5.33
CA ARG A 138 -2.10 9.45 5.23
C ARG A 138 -2.24 9.96 3.79
N GLY A 139 -2.22 9.06 2.81
CA GLY A 139 -2.46 9.37 1.41
C GLY A 139 -1.19 9.51 0.56
N SER A 140 0.00 9.14 1.03
CA SER A 140 1.18 9.12 0.16
C SER A 140 1.05 8.05 -0.93
N VAL A 141 1.20 8.50 -2.18
CA VAL A 141 1.22 7.69 -3.39
C VAL A 141 2.49 6.86 -3.45
N LEU A 142 3.62 7.46 -3.08
CA LEU A 142 4.94 6.80 -3.06
C LEU A 142 4.97 5.71 -2.00
N CYS A 143 4.46 5.96 -0.79
CA CYS A 143 4.34 4.92 0.22
C CYS A 143 3.38 3.79 -0.21
N THR A 144 2.25 4.13 -0.83
CA THR A 144 1.31 3.12 -1.37
C THR A 144 1.99 2.24 -2.42
N ARG A 145 2.75 2.86 -3.34
CA ARG A 145 3.51 2.15 -4.37
C ARG A 145 4.58 1.24 -3.75
N ALA A 146 5.30 1.72 -2.74
CA ALA A 146 6.32 0.94 -2.04
C ALA A 146 5.69 -0.29 -1.36
N LEU A 147 4.57 -0.13 -0.64
CA LEU A 147 3.83 -1.26 -0.05
C LEU A 147 3.49 -2.34 -1.07
N MET A 148 2.98 -1.94 -2.23
CA MET A 148 2.63 -2.87 -3.30
C MET A 148 3.87 -3.57 -3.86
N ALA A 149 4.90 -2.81 -4.24
CA ALA A 149 6.05 -3.32 -4.97
C ALA A 149 7.03 -4.13 -4.08
N GLU A 150 7.32 -3.64 -2.88
CA GLU A 150 8.40 -4.17 -2.04
C GLU A 150 7.89 -5.17 -0.98
N PHE A 151 6.65 -5.00 -0.50
CA PHE A 151 6.15 -5.77 0.65
C PHE A 151 5.15 -6.85 0.25
N TYR A 152 4.17 -6.49 -0.59
CA TYR A 152 2.99 -7.35 -0.78
C TYR A 152 2.94 -8.12 -2.10
N LEU A 153 3.75 -7.75 -3.10
CA LEU A 153 3.72 -8.36 -4.45
C LEU A 153 3.77 -9.90 -4.44
N ARG A 154 4.51 -10.51 -3.51
CA ARG A 154 4.73 -11.97 -3.50
C ARG A 154 4.11 -12.69 -2.30
N ASN A 155 3.89 -11.99 -1.20
CA ASN A 155 3.66 -12.62 0.10
C ASN A 155 2.27 -12.34 0.70
N ALA A 156 1.54 -11.34 0.17
CA ALA A 156 0.24 -10.95 0.71
C ALA A 156 -0.68 -10.39 -0.38
N ALA A 157 -1.23 -11.28 -1.22
CA ALA A 157 -2.04 -10.90 -2.38
C ALA A 157 -3.30 -10.11 -2.02
N ALA A 158 -3.92 -10.36 -0.86
CA ALA A 158 -5.09 -9.60 -0.41
C ALA A 158 -4.73 -8.17 0.01
N LEU A 159 -3.59 -7.97 0.68
CA LEU A 159 -3.09 -6.62 1.00
C LEU A 159 -2.64 -5.89 -0.27
N HIS A 160 -1.94 -6.58 -1.18
CA HIS A 160 -1.59 -6.04 -2.49
C HIS A 160 -2.83 -5.60 -3.26
N GLY A 161 -3.88 -6.43 -3.30
CA GLY A 161 -5.15 -6.11 -3.93
C GLY A 161 -5.85 -4.91 -3.29
N TYR A 162 -5.85 -4.83 -1.95
CA TYR A 162 -6.41 -3.69 -1.24
C TYR A 162 -5.71 -2.37 -1.61
N TRP A 163 -4.38 -2.32 -1.54
CA TRP A 163 -3.63 -1.11 -1.86
C TRP A 163 -3.70 -0.78 -3.35
N GLY A 164 -3.78 -1.78 -4.23
CA GLY A 164 -4.04 -1.59 -5.66
C GLY A 164 -5.41 -0.96 -5.93
N GLU A 165 -6.45 -1.32 -5.18
CA GLU A 165 -7.76 -0.66 -5.27
C GLU A 165 -7.72 0.79 -4.81
N ILE A 166 -7.05 1.08 -3.68
CA ILE A 166 -6.85 2.45 -3.18
C ILE A 166 -6.09 3.26 -4.24
N TYR A 167 -4.98 2.72 -4.73
CA TYR A 167 -4.14 3.35 -5.73
C TYR A 167 -4.94 3.68 -7.00
N LYS A 168 -5.67 2.70 -7.51
CA LYS A 168 -6.50 2.87 -8.71
C LYS A 168 -7.58 3.92 -8.51
N LYS A 169 -8.29 3.86 -7.38
CA LYS A 169 -9.42 4.73 -7.12
C LYS A 169 -9.00 6.19 -6.97
N TYR A 170 -7.91 6.46 -6.26
CA TYR A 170 -7.57 7.82 -5.85
C TYR A 170 -6.44 8.45 -6.65
N TYR A 171 -5.58 7.64 -7.29
CA TYR A 171 -4.42 8.14 -8.02
C TYR A 171 -4.49 7.91 -9.53
N SER A 172 -5.31 6.97 -10.01
CA SER A 172 -5.26 6.54 -11.42
C SER A 172 -6.39 7.03 -12.33
N GLU A 173 -7.33 7.87 -11.87
CA GLU A 173 -8.50 8.33 -12.65
C GLU A 173 -8.18 9.00 -14.01
N ARG A 174 -6.92 9.26 -14.37
CA ARG A 174 -6.53 9.82 -15.68
C ARG A 174 -5.38 9.12 -16.42
N GLY A 175 -5.30 7.79 -16.35
CA GLY A 175 -4.50 7.01 -17.32
C GLY A 175 -3.16 6.48 -16.83
N PHE A 176 -3.01 6.32 -15.52
CA PHE A 176 -1.83 5.66 -14.96
C PHE A 176 -2.01 4.14 -15.02
N ALA A 177 -1.53 3.54 -16.11
CA ALA A 177 -1.35 2.09 -16.22
C ALA A 177 0.07 1.75 -15.75
N LEU A 178 0.35 1.83 -14.44
CA LEU A 178 1.42 1.02 -13.86
C LEU A 178 1.01 -0.42 -14.21
N VAL A 179 1.72 -1.00 -15.19
CA VAL A 179 1.60 -2.38 -15.70
C VAL A 179 0.17 -2.91 -15.59
N GLU A 180 -0.66 -2.67 -16.61
CA GLU A 180 -2.08 -3.08 -16.68
C GLU A 180 -2.51 -3.99 -15.52
N HIS A 181 -2.86 -3.41 -14.36
CA HIS A 181 -3.45 -4.14 -13.25
C HIS A 181 -4.84 -4.73 -13.63
N LYS A 182 -5.18 -4.82 -14.92
CA LYS A 182 -6.13 -5.81 -15.44
C LYS A 182 -5.82 -7.19 -14.86
N ASP A 183 -4.54 -7.48 -14.65
CA ASP A 183 -4.10 -8.70 -14.00
C ASP A 183 -4.32 -8.73 -12.49
N LEU A 184 -4.72 -7.68 -11.77
CA LEU A 184 -4.97 -7.80 -10.31
C LEU A 184 -6.26 -8.59 -10.03
N LYS A 185 -7.25 -8.47 -10.93
CA LYS A 185 -8.45 -9.31 -10.90
C LYS A 185 -8.16 -10.73 -11.40
N ASP A 186 -7.23 -10.86 -12.34
CA ASP A 186 -6.83 -12.16 -12.90
C ASP A 186 -5.69 -12.84 -12.09
N LEU A 187 -5.00 -12.11 -11.20
CA LEU A 187 -4.01 -12.57 -10.21
C LEU A 187 -4.70 -13.34 -9.10
N VAL A 188 -5.96 -13.01 -8.82
CA VAL A 188 -6.90 -13.97 -8.27
C VAL A 188 -7.30 -14.92 -9.39
N GLU A 189 -6.30 -15.65 -9.91
CA GLU A 189 -6.53 -16.76 -10.81
C GLU A 189 -7.63 -17.59 -10.14
N ARG A 190 -8.66 -17.99 -10.88
CA ARG A 190 -9.69 -18.90 -10.36
C ARG A 190 -9.11 -20.31 -10.22
N LYS A 191 -8.05 -20.41 -9.41
CA LYS A 191 -7.36 -21.61 -8.96
C LYS A 191 -7.35 -21.64 -7.45
N CYS A 192 -7.38 -22.83 -6.89
CA CYS A 192 -7.19 -23.04 -5.47
C CYS A 192 -5.76 -22.62 -5.08
N VAL A 193 -5.61 -21.72 -4.11
CA VAL A 193 -4.27 -21.23 -3.69
C VAL A 193 -3.37 -22.34 -3.10
N ILE A 194 -3.95 -23.47 -2.65
CA ILE A 194 -3.19 -24.58 -2.06
C ILE A 194 -2.87 -25.69 -3.08
N CYS A 195 -3.82 -26.08 -3.92
CA CYS A 195 -3.67 -27.24 -4.82
C CYS A 195 -3.79 -26.91 -6.31
N SER A 196 -3.91 -25.63 -6.65
CA SER A 196 -3.98 -25.10 -8.01
C SER A 196 -5.13 -25.60 -8.90
N LYS A 197 -6.08 -26.37 -8.36
CA LYS A 197 -7.30 -26.77 -9.09
C LYS A 197 -8.09 -25.55 -9.54
N THR A 198 -8.53 -25.55 -10.79
CA THR A 198 -9.39 -24.49 -11.36
C THR A 198 -10.87 -24.85 -11.27
N ASP A 199 -11.74 -23.89 -11.54
CA ASP A 199 -13.17 -24.16 -11.77
C ASP A 199 -13.35 -25.17 -12.91
N THR A 200 -14.30 -26.09 -12.75
CA THR A 200 -14.80 -27.01 -13.79
C THR A 200 -16.34 -27.02 -13.75
N GLU A 201 -16.99 -27.74 -14.66
CA GLU A 201 -18.46 -27.90 -14.62
C GLU A 201 -18.97 -28.51 -13.30
N THR A 202 -18.15 -29.31 -12.62
CA THR A 202 -18.51 -30.01 -11.39
C THR A 202 -17.86 -29.44 -10.12
N LEU A 203 -16.84 -28.59 -10.27
CA LEU A 203 -16.11 -27.97 -9.18
C LEU A 203 -16.19 -26.45 -9.29
N THR A 204 -16.87 -25.81 -8.35
CA THR A 204 -16.84 -24.36 -8.19
C THR A 204 -15.98 -23.99 -6.98
N LEU A 205 -14.93 -23.22 -7.20
CA LEU A 205 -14.07 -22.68 -6.16
C LEU A 205 -14.84 -21.66 -5.32
N LYS A 206 -14.56 -21.66 -4.02
CA LYS A 206 -15.15 -20.73 -3.06
C LYS A 206 -14.12 -19.68 -2.69
N GLN A 207 -14.50 -18.40 -2.78
CA GLN A 207 -13.67 -17.30 -2.31
C GLN A 207 -13.69 -17.18 -0.78
N CYS A 208 -12.59 -16.71 -0.20
CA CYS A 208 -12.54 -16.30 1.19
C CYS A 208 -13.60 -15.22 1.46
N LYS A 209 -14.53 -15.47 2.38
CA LYS A 209 -15.60 -14.50 2.71
C LYS A 209 -15.09 -13.21 3.35
N GLY A 210 -13.88 -13.22 3.92
CA GLY A 210 -13.31 -12.06 4.61
C GLY A 210 -12.65 -11.07 3.65
N CYS A 211 -11.72 -11.54 2.83
CA CYS A 211 -10.93 -10.68 1.94
C CYS A 211 -11.26 -10.82 0.46
N SER A 212 -11.98 -11.88 0.06
CA SER A 212 -12.30 -12.21 -1.35
C SER A 212 -11.10 -12.43 -2.29
N ALA A 213 -9.87 -12.36 -1.79
CA ALA A 213 -8.66 -12.42 -2.61
C ALA A 213 -8.20 -13.85 -2.94
N TYR A 214 -8.58 -14.85 -2.14
CA TYR A 214 -8.15 -16.24 -2.35
C TYR A 214 -9.34 -17.16 -2.65
N CYS A 215 -9.11 -18.10 -3.56
CA CYS A 215 -10.06 -19.14 -3.94
C CYS A 215 -9.63 -20.50 -3.39
N TYR A 216 -10.60 -21.35 -3.07
CA TYR A 216 -10.36 -22.69 -2.52
C TYR A 216 -11.29 -23.71 -3.15
N CYS A 217 -10.78 -24.92 -3.42
CA CYS A 217 -11.62 -26.04 -3.88
C CYS A 217 -12.42 -26.70 -2.75
N GLY A 218 -12.16 -26.35 -1.49
CA GLY A 218 -12.82 -26.91 -0.32
C GLY A 218 -12.23 -26.41 0.99
N GLU A 219 -12.88 -26.77 2.11
CA GLU A 219 -12.54 -26.32 3.46
C GLU A 219 -11.15 -26.79 3.93
N LEU A 220 -10.70 -27.96 3.47
CA LEU A 220 -9.37 -28.47 3.79
C LEU A 220 -8.27 -27.53 3.28
N CYS A 221 -8.32 -27.14 2.00
CA CYS A 221 -7.37 -26.19 1.42
C CYS A 221 -7.47 -24.81 2.10
N GLN A 222 -8.69 -24.37 2.43
CA GLN A 222 -8.85 -23.12 3.19
C GLN A 222 -8.18 -23.20 4.55
N THR A 223 -8.34 -24.30 5.28
CA THR A 223 -7.77 -24.51 6.62
C THR A 223 -6.24 -24.54 6.60
N ILE A 224 -5.65 -25.22 5.61
CA ILE A 224 -4.20 -25.24 5.40
C ILE A 224 -3.69 -23.82 5.14
N HIS A 225 -4.30 -23.08 4.20
CA HIS A 225 -3.90 -21.69 3.93
C HIS A 225 -4.06 -20.80 5.17
N TRP A 226 -5.16 -21.00 5.91
CA TRP A 226 -5.52 -20.22 7.09
C TRP A 226 -4.51 -20.37 8.23
N LYS A 227 -4.10 -21.62 8.55
CA LYS A 227 -3.24 -21.93 9.69
C LYS A 227 -1.76 -21.94 9.32
N GLU A 228 -1.39 -22.68 8.27
CA GLU A 228 0.02 -22.96 7.96
C GLU A 228 0.67 -21.85 7.13
N ARG A 229 -0.12 -21.15 6.31
CA ARG A 229 0.35 -20.05 5.45
C ARG A 229 -0.05 -18.67 5.97
N LYS A 230 -0.48 -18.59 7.23
CA LYS A 230 -0.81 -17.32 7.93
C LYS A 230 -1.86 -16.44 7.23
N HIS A 231 -2.71 -16.98 6.34
CA HIS A 231 -3.74 -16.18 5.64
C HIS A 231 -4.70 -15.48 6.62
N ARG A 232 -4.94 -16.08 7.79
CA ARG A 232 -5.75 -15.47 8.86
C ARG A 232 -5.30 -14.05 9.18
N ASN A 233 -4.00 -13.84 9.29
CA ASN A 233 -3.42 -12.58 9.75
C ASN A 233 -3.63 -11.49 8.70
N GLU A 234 -3.33 -11.82 7.45
CA GLU A 234 -3.55 -10.95 6.29
C GLU A 234 -5.04 -10.59 6.14
N CYS A 235 -5.91 -11.60 6.22
CA CYS A 235 -7.35 -11.42 6.08
C CYS A 235 -7.92 -10.48 7.14
N LYS A 236 -7.44 -10.58 8.38
CA LYS A 236 -7.83 -9.67 9.47
C LYS A 236 -7.32 -8.24 9.24
N GLN A 237 -6.09 -8.07 8.76
CA GLN A 237 -5.55 -6.76 8.44
C GLN A 237 -6.36 -6.08 7.32
N VAL A 238 -6.69 -6.82 6.26
CA VAL A 238 -7.60 -6.33 5.20
C VAL A 238 -8.99 -5.97 5.76
N HIS A 239 -9.51 -6.72 6.72
CA HIS A 239 -10.78 -6.39 7.37
C HIS A 239 -10.69 -5.07 8.16
N ILE A 240 -9.61 -4.85 8.91
CA ILE A 240 -9.35 -3.60 9.63
C ILE A 240 -9.29 -2.43 8.63
N LEU A 241 -8.53 -2.57 7.56
CA LEU A 241 -8.38 -1.57 6.51
C LEU A 241 -9.71 -1.25 5.81
N ASN A 242 -10.49 -2.26 5.42
CA ASN A 242 -11.81 -2.05 4.83
C ASN A 242 -12.79 -1.35 5.77
N LYS A 243 -12.69 -1.60 7.08
CA LYS A 243 -13.62 -1.03 8.08
C LYS A 243 -13.23 0.37 8.53
N TYR A 244 -11.94 0.66 8.66
CA TYR A 244 -11.44 1.88 9.32
C TYR A 244 -10.58 2.77 8.43
N HIS A 245 -10.09 2.30 7.28
CA HIS A 245 -9.35 3.14 6.33
C HIS A 245 -10.21 3.47 5.10
N LYS A 246 -10.67 2.45 4.37
CA LYS A 246 -11.38 2.64 3.09
C LYS A 246 -12.54 3.66 3.12
N PRO A 247 -13.43 3.69 4.14
CA PRO A 247 -14.51 4.69 4.20
C PRO A 247 -14.05 6.09 4.62
N TYR A 248 -12.89 6.21 5.29
CA TYR A 248 -12.38 7.48 5.84
C TYR A 248 -11.15 8.01 5.07
N PHE A 249 -10.75 7.38 3.96
CA PHE A 249 -9.53 7.72 3.24
C PHE A 249 -9.46 9.21 2.86
N ASN A 250 -10.51 9.74 2.23
CA ASN A 250 -10.55 11.17 1.85
C ASN A 250 -10.52 12.08 3.08
N GLU A 251 -11.28 11.74 4.13
CA GLU A 251 -11.30 12.52 5.37
C GLU A 251 -9.89 12.61 6.00
N ILE A 252 -9.19 11.48 6.10
CA ILE A 252 -7.83 11.40 6.63
C ILE A 252 -6.88 12.20 5.74
N ARG A 253 -6.86 11.95 4.43
CA ARG A 253 -5.95 12.63 3.49
C ARG A 253 -6.19 14.14 3.50
N ASP A 254 -7.43 14.60 3.40
CA ASP A 254 -7.76 16.02 3.35
C ASP A 254 -7.38 16.71 4.67
N ALA A 255 -7.52 16.03 5.82
CA ALA A 255 -7.08 16.54 7.12
C ALA A 255 -5.54 16.64 7.20
N VAL A 256 -4.81 15.65 6.69
CA VAL A 256 -3.35 15.70 6.58
C VAL A 256 -2.90 16.86 5.69
N ILE A 257 -3.52 17.07 4.53
CA ILE A 257 -3.22 18.19 3.61
C ILE A 257 -3.42 19.54 4.30
N ARG A 258 -4.45 19.68 5.15
CA ARG A 258 -4.68 20.90 5.94
C ARG A 258 -3.68 21.09 7.09
N GLY A 259 -2.92 20.05 7.45
CA GLY A 259 -2.04 20.06 8.62
C GLY A 259 -2.77 19.84 9.94
N ASP A 260 -3.95 19.21 9.92
CA ASP A 260 -4.70 18.88 11.13
C ASP A 260 -3.91 17.85 11.98
N LYS A 261 -3.56 18.20 13.23
CA LYS A 261 -2.82 17.31 14.14
C LYS A 261 -3.71 16.27 14.83
N GLU A 262 -5.00 16.56 14.95
CA GLU A 262 -5.97 15.68 15.62
C GLU A 262 -6.94 15.12 14.59
N ILE A 263 -6.67 13.91 14.11
CA ILE A 263 -7.51 13.22 13.11
C ILE A 263 -8.10 11.95 13.76
N PRO A 264 -9.30 11.99 14.35
CA PRO A 264 -9.84 10.89 15.14
C PRO A 264 -9.96 9.55 14.37
N SER A 265 -10.30 9.62 13.08
CA SER A 265 -10.39 8.44 12.21
C SER A 265 -9.02 7.78 11.99
N LEU A 266 -7.97 8.59 11.83
CA LEU A 266 -6.58 8.12 11.71
C LEU A 266 -6.10 7.49 13.01
N GLU A 267 -6.27 8.18 14.14
CA GLU A 267 -5.88 7.68 15.46
C GLU A 267 -6.53 6.32 15.79
N LYS A 268 -7.83 6.20 15.50
CA LYS A 268 -8.54 4.94 15.66
C LYS A 268 -7.99 3.84 14.76
N LEU A 269 -7.65 4.16 13.50
CA LEU A 269 -7.07 3.22 12.56
C LEU A 269 -5.66 2.78 13.01
N ARG A 270 -4.82 3.71 13.47
CA ARG A 270 -3.48 3.44 14.03
C ARG A 270 -3.56 2.43 15.17
N TYR A 271 -4.45 2.67 16.14
CA TYR A 271 -4.69 1.74 17.24
C TYR A 271 -5.14 0.36 16.74
N LYS A 272 -6.10 0.32 15.80
CA LYS A 272 -6.62 -0.96 15.27
C LYS A 272 -5.60 -1.74 14.45
N LEU A 273 -4.61 -1.09 13.85
CA LEU A 273 -3.50 -1.71 13.14
C LEU A 273 -2.31 -2.01 14.06
N GLY A 274 -2.31 -1.58 15.32
CA GLY A 274 -1.17 -1.71 16.21
C GLY A 274 0.03 -0.83 15.83
N LEU A 275 -0.22 0.28 15.12
CA LEU A 275 0.82 1.26 14.80
C LEU A 275 1.27 2.06 16.04
N THR A 276 0.43 2.08 17.08
CA THR A 276 0.68 2.76 18.37
C THR A 276 1.27 1.85 19.46
N ARG A 277 1.83 0.69 19.09
CA ARG A 277 2.38 -0.24 20.11
C ARG A 277 3.57 0.41 20.82
N PRO A 278 3.76 0.18 22.13
CA PRO A 278 4.94 0.65 22.86
C PRO A 278 6.23 0.08 22.27
N GLN A 279 7.30 0.87 22.27
CA GLN A 279 8.59 0.48 21.68
C GLN A 279 9.18 -0.76 22.36
N GLU A 280 8.94 -0.92 23.65
CA GLU A 280 9.42 -2.04 24.47
C GLU A 280 8.88 -3.37 23.94
N GLU A 281 7.68 -3.38 23.35
CA GLU A 281 7.08 -4.60 22.81
C GLU A 281 7.71 -5.07 21.48
N TYR A 282 8.58 -4.27 20.88
CA TYR A 282 9.23 -4.62 19.62
C TYR A 282 10.71 -4.23 19.54
N ILE A 283 11.36 -3.96 20.68
CA ILE A 283 12.79 -3.64 20.72
C ILE A 283 13.66 -4.77 20.15
N GLU A 284 13.28 -6.03 20.41
CA GLU A 284 13.98 -7.22 19.89
C GLU A 284 14.00 -7.26 18.34
N PHE A 285 13.02 -6.64 17.68
CA PHE A 285 12.98 -6.56 16.22
C PHE A 285 14.06 -5.64 15.64
N PHE A 286 14.51 -4.64 16.39
CA PHE A 286 15.67 -3.83 16.01
C PHE A 286 16.97 -4.64 16.11
N GLU A 287 17.04 -5.54 17.09
CA GLU A 287 18.14 -6.49 17.29
C GLU A 287 18.05 -7.72 16.36
N ARG A 288 16.99 -7.77 15.52
CA ARG A 288 16.68 -8.90 14.62
C ARG A 288 16.53 -10.23 15.36
N THR A 289 15.94 -10.18 16.55
CA THR A 289 15.57 -11.36 17.32
C THR A 289 14.08 -11.32 17.73
N HIS A 290 13.50 -12.49 17.99
CA HIS A 290 12.18 -12.64 18.57
C HIS A 290 12.20 -13.85 19.49
N ASN A 291 11.94 -13.64 20.79
CA ASN A 291 12.10 -14.67 21.83
C ASN A 291 13.52 -15.28 21.84
N GLY A 292 14.54 -14.44 21.70
CA GLY A 292 15.96 -14.84 21.70
C GLY A 292 16.43 -15.59 20.45
N LYS A 293 15.58 -15.74 19.43
CA LYS A 293 15.94 -16.39 18.15
C LYS A 293 16.07 -15.37 17.05
N LYS A 294 17.07 -15.54 16.18
CA LYS A 294 17.22 -14.72 14.97
C LYS A 294 15.96 -14.83 14.11
N ILE A 295 15.45 -13.68 13.69
CA ILE A 295 14.24 -13.62 12.85
C ILE A 295 14.57 -13.66 11.36
N ASN A 296 13.61 -14.18 10.59
CA ASN A 296 13.48 -13.85 9.18
C ASN A 296 12.52 -12.67 9.03
N SER A 297 12.98 -11.54 8.50
CA SER A 297 12.17 -10.33 8.35
C SER A 297 10.90 -10.54 7.51
N ASP A 298 10.93 -11.46 6.54
CA ASP A 298 9.78 -11.77 5.67
C ASP A 298 8.57 -12.33 6.44
N ASP A 299 8.83 -13.00 7.57
CA ASP A 299 7.78 -13.60 8.40
C ASP A 299 6.87 -12.57 9.10
N TYR A 300 7.28 -11.29 9.07
CA TYR A 300 6.65 -10.17 9.78
C TYR A 300 6.06 -9.13 8.83
N LEU A 301 5.97 -9.45 7.53
CA LEU A 301 5.32 -8.62 6.51
C LEU A 301 3.79 -8.59 6.64
N VAL A 302 3.24 -9.64 7.25
CA VAL A 302 1.81 -9.77 7.53
C VAL A 302 1.61 -9.52 9.01
N GLY A 303 0.44 -9.00 9.37
CA GLY A 303 0.07 -8.79 10.76
C GLY A 303 0.20 -10.04 11.65
N ARG A 304 0.00 -9.83 12.94
CA ARG A 304 -0.16 -10.84 13.97
C ARG A 304 -1.48 -11.58 13.79
N GLU A 305 -1.71 -12.53 14.67
CA GLU A 305 -2.96 -13.28 14.73
C GLU A 305 -4.22 -12.44 14.85
N ASP A 306 -4.15 -11.23 15.40
CA ASP A 306 -5.25 -10.29 15.53
C ASP A 306 -5.37 -9.31 14.35
N GLY A 307 -4.43 -9.36 13.39
CA GLY A 307 -4.35 -8.46 12.24
C GLY A 307 -3.55 -7.18 12.50
N THR A 308 -3.01 -6.97 13.71
CA THR A 308 -2.14 -5.83 14.04
C THR A 308 -0.71 -6.05 13.57
N LEU A 309 0.09 -5.00 13.42
CA LEU A 309 1.49 -5.12 13.05
C LEU A 309 2.37 -5.57 14.22
N TRP A 310 3.53 -6.12 13.86
CA TRP A 310 4.57 -6.54 14.79
C TRP A 310 5.41 -5.38 15.33
N VAL A 311 5.49 -4.28 14.58
CA VAL A 311 6.30 -3.09 14.89
C VAL A 311 5.39 -1.87 14.70
N GLY A 312 5.43 -0.94 15.66
CA GLY A 312 4.71 0.33 15.58
C GLY A 312 5.52 1.41 14.85
N SER A 313 4.83 2.36 14.22
CA SER A 313 5.43 3.61 13.70
C SER A 313 5.38 4.73 14.74
N VAL A 314 4.41 4.72 15.66
CA VAL A 314 4.16 5.82 16.60
C VAL A 314 4.04 5.30 18.04
N PRO A 315 5.14 4.84 18.65
CA PRO A 315 5.10 4.21 19.98
C PRO A 315 4.64 5.14 21.11
N ASN A 316 4.66 6.45 20.90
CA ASN A 316 4.31 7.45 21.90
C ASN A 316 2.89 8.01 21.74
N SER A 317 2.03 7.41 20.92
CA SER A 317 0.65 7.92 20.77
C SER A 317 -0.10 7.90 22.10
N PRO A 318 -0.78 9.00 22.49
CA PRO A 318 -1.47 9.12 23.77
C PRO A 318 -2.59 8.08 23.96
N ILE A 319 -3.11 7.50 22.89
CA ILE A 319 -4.22 6.52 22.92
C ILE A 319 -3.76 5.14 23.44
N GLY A 320 -2.45 4.89 23.48
CA GLY A 320 -1.87 3.64 24.00
C GLY A 320 -1.62 3.63 25.51
N ARG A 321 -1.61 4.80 26.18
CA ARG A 321 -1.46 4.86 27.63
C ARG A 321 -2.82 4.66 28.26
N ASN A 322 -3.02 3.51 28.89
CA ASN A 322 -4.23 3.15 29.64
C ASN A 322 -4.62 4.12 30.78
N ASP A 323 -3.92 5.25 30.94
CA ASP A 323 -4.12 6.22 32.01
C ASP A 323 -5.25 7.22 31.72
N THR A 324 -5.88 7.18 30.53
CA THR A 324 -7.06 8.01 30.25
C THR A 324 -8.04 7.26 29.36
N ILE A 325 -8.87 6.41 29.96
CA ILE A 325 -10.14 6.03 29.33
C ILE A 325 -10.94 7.32 29.17
N VAL A 326 -10.83 7.95 27.99
CA VAL A 326 -11.79 8.96 27.56
C VAL A 326 -13.11 8.23 27.41
N VAL A 327 -13.93 8.28 28.46
CA VAL A 327 -15.34 7.91 28.40
C VAL A 327 -15.96 8.89 27.41
N LEU A 328 -16.04 8.49 26.13
CA LEU A 328 -16.82 9.22 25.14
C LEU A 328 -18.23 9.39 25.71
N PRO A 329 -18.76 10.63 25.79
CA PRO A 329 -20.07 10.86 26.37
C PRO A 329 -21.07 10.03 25.58
N THR A 330 -21.70 9.08 26.27
CA THR A 330 -22.79 8.30 25.73
C THR A 330 -23.88 9.31 25.38
N LEU A 331 -24.16 9.49 24.09
CA LEU A 331 -25.28 10.29 23.62
C LEU A 331 -26.54 9.71 24.26
N TYR A 332 -27.01 10.35 25.33
CA TYR A 332 -28.30 10.11 25.94
C TYR A 332 -29.35 10.53 24.92
N VAL A 333 -29.81 9.57 24.12
CA VAL A 333 -31.03 9.71 23.34
C VAL A 333 -32.17 9.74 24.36
N SER A 334 -32.54 10.95 24.78
CA SER A 334 -33.78 11.16 25.53
C SER A 334 -34.94 10.80 24.60
N ARG A 335 -35.56 9.64 24.84
CA ARG A 335 -36.90 9.37 24.30
C ARG A 335 -37.86 10.32 25.02
N LYS A 336 -38.47 11.23 24.27
CA LYS A 336 -39.73 11.87 24.66
C LYS A 336 -40.89 11.05 24.13
#